data_AF-A0A2H9R7W2-F1
#
_entry.id   AF-A0A2H9R7W2-F1
#
_cell.length_a   1.000
_cell.length_b   1.000
_cell.length_c   1.000
_cell.angle_alpha   90.00
_cell.angle_beta   90.00
_cell.angle_gamma   90.00
#
_symmetry.space_group_name_H-M   'P 1'
#
loop_
_entity.id
_entity.type
_entity.pdbx_description
1 polymer ?
#
loop_
_entity_poly.entity_id
_entity_poly.type
_entity_poly.pdbx_seq_one_letter_code
_entity_poly.pdbx_strand_id
1 'polypeptide(L)' 'MEIAYILIQCDLGAEVQIINEIMKIPEIKEVRGTYGIYDVFCKVQSDTKEELDQIITNKI' A
#
# COMPACT_ATOMS: atom_id res chain seq x y z
N MET A 1 3.29 2.00 17.70
CA MET A 1 2.20 1.97 16.71
C MET A 1 2.56 2.97 15.64
N GLU A 2 3.04 2.46 14.52
CA GLU A 2 3.60 3.23 13.42
C GLU A 2 2.63 3.24 12.24
N ILE A 3 2.62 4.34 11.49
CA ILE A 3 1.75 4.53 10.33
C ILE A 3 2.61 5.03 9.17
N ALA A 4 2.47 4.40 8.00
CA ALA A 4 3.01 4.89 6.74
C ALA A 4 1.89 5.19 5.74
N TYR A 5 2.14 6.22 4.93
CA TYR A 5 1.33 6.57 3.76
C TYR A 5 2.20 6.40 2.53
N ILE A 6 1.74 5.57 1.61
CA ILE A 6 2.52 5.11 0.45
C ILE A 6 1.75 5.49 -0.81
N LEU A 7 2.49 6.05 -1.77
CA LEU A 7 2.00 6.36 -3.10
C LEU A 7 2.70 5.42 -4.08
N ILE A 8 1.90 4.74 -4.90
CA ILE A 8 2.37 3.68 -5.78
C ILE A 8 2.06 4.08 -7.22
N GLN A 9 3.09 4.01 -8.07
CA GLN A 9 2.95 4.05 -9.52
C GLN A 9 2.87 2.62 -10.04
N CYS A 10 1.90 2.34 -10.89
CA CYS A 10 1.64 1.02 -11.44
C CYS A 10 1.92 1.01 -12.95
N ASP A 11 2.21 -0.17 -13.49
CA ASP A 11 2.19 -0.36 -14.95
C ASP A 11 0.76 -0.21 -15.50
N LEU A 12 0.66 0.17 -16.77
CA LEU A 12 -0.63 0.42 -17.42
C LEU A 12 -1.57 -0.79 -17.31
N GLY A 13 -2.74 -0.57 -16.70
CA GLY A 13 -3.77 -1.60 -16.52
C GLY A 13 -3.61 -2.48 -15.26
N ALA A 14 -2.53 -2.32 -14.48
CA ALA A 14 -2.29 -3.12 -13.28
C ALA A 14 -2.98 -2.56 -12.01
N GLU A 15 -3.45 -1.31 -12.03
CA GLU A 15 -3.99 -0.59 -10.86
C GLU A 15 -5.04 -1.42 -10.08
N VAL A 16 -6.07 -1.91 -10.78
CA VAL A 16 -7.17 -2.67 -10.15
C VAL A 16 -6.67 -3.96 -9.51
N GLN A 17 -5.75 -4.66 -10.17
CA GLN A 17 -5.16 -5.89 -9.63
C GLN A 17 -4.33 -5.59 -8.38
N ILE A 18 -3.50 -4.54 -8.42
CA ILE A 18 -2.64 -4.14 -7.31
C ILE A 18 -3.48 -3.75 -6.08
N ILE A 19 -4.54 -2.96 -6.26
CA ILE A 19 -5.48 -2.63 -5.17
C ILE A 19 -6.09 -3.90 -4.57
N ASN A 20 -6.53 -4.84 -5.41
CA ASN A 20 -7.14 -6.09 -4.97
C ASN A 20 -6.17 -7.03 -4.24
N GLU A 21 -4.87 -7.01 -4.54
CA GLU A 21 -3.89 -7.78 -3.79
C GLU A 21 -3.48 -7.07 -2.49
N ILE A 22 -3.23 -5.76 -2.54
CA ILE A 22 -2.85 -4.97 -1.36
C ILE A 22 -3.96 -5.00 -0.30
N MET A 23 -5.24 -4.95 -0.69
CA MET A 23 -6.35 -5.00 0.27
C MET A 23 -6.41 -6.29 1.10
N LYS A 24 -5.73 -7.37 0.66
CA LYS A 24 -5.69 -8.66 1.38
C LYS A 24 -4.64 -8.65 2.50
N ILE A 25 -3.71 -7.69 2.50
CA ILE A 25 -2.66 -7.57 3.50
C ILE A 25 -3.28 -7.01 4.81
N PRO A 26 -3.25 -7.74 5.94
CA PRO A 26 -3.97 -7.35 7.17
C PRO A 26 -3.57 -6.00 7.77
N GLU A 27 -2.32 -5.59 7.54
CA GLU A 27 -1.75 -4.34 8.07
C GLU A 27 -2.21 -3.11 7.28
N ILE A 28 -2.85 -3.29 6.11
CA ILE A 28 -3.43 -2.22 5.31
C ILE A 28 -4.75 -1.76 5.92
N LYS A 29 -4.85 -0.47 6.19
CA LYS A 29 -6.06 0.17 6.75
C LYS A 29 -6.86 0.92 5.71
N GLU A 30 -6.23 1.33 4.62
CA GLU A 30 -6.88 1.98 3.48
C GLU A 30 -6.07 1.69 2.21
N VAL A 31 -6.74 1.37 1.12
CA VAL A 31 -6.15 1.32 -0.22
C VAL A 31 -7.18 1.80 -1.23
N ARG A 32 -6.76 2.68 -2.15
CA ARG A 32 -7.63 3.22 -3.20
C ARG A 32 -6.83 3.74 -4.38
N GLY A 33 -7.48 3.75 -5.54
CA GLY A 33 -6.98 4.45 -6.72
C GLY A 33 -6.97 5.96 -6.52
N THR A 34 -6.04 6.65 -7.18
CA THR A 34 -5.92 8.11 -7.14
C THR A 34 -5.96 8.70 -8.55
N TYR A 35 -6.50 9.90 -8.67
CA TYR A 35 -6.30 10.72 -9.86
C TYR A 35 -5.04 11.57 -9.66
N GLY A 36 -4.01 11.39 -10.50
CA GLY A 36 -2.78 12.17 -10.39
C GLY A 36 -1.59 11.49 -11.07
N ILE A 37 -0.39 11.83 -10.60
CA ILE A 37 0.85 11.20 -11.08
C ILE A 37 1.02 9.79 -10.52
N TYR A 38 0.43 9.49 -9.37
CA TYR A 38 0.41 8.14 -8.79
C TYR A 38 -0.95 7.51 -9.02
N ASP A 39 -0.95 6.18 -9.09
CA ASP A 39 -2.13 5.40 -9.43
C ASP A 39 -2.82 4.89 -8.17
N VAL A 40 -2.08 4.56 -7.11
CA VAL A 40 -2.65 3.99 -5.87
C VAL A 40 -2.11 4.70 -4.63
N PHE A 41 -3.01 4.95 -3.68
CA PHE A 41 -2.69 5.36 -2.32
C PHE A 41 -2.93 4.19 -1.35
N CYS A 42 -2.02 4.02 -0.39
CA CYS A 42 -2.13 3.01 0.64
C CYS A 42 -1.75 3.56 2.03
N LYS A 43 -2.54 3.22 3.05
CA LYS A 43 -2.24 3.47 4.47
C LYS A 43 -1.94 2.14 5.16
N VAL A 44 -0.73 2.02 5.70
CA VAL A 44 -0.25 0.86 6.44
C VAL A 44 -0.12 1.21 7.91
N GLN A 45 -0.47 0.29 8.80
CA GLN A 45 -0.29 0.46 10.24
C GLN A 45 0.24 -0.83 10.87
N SER A 46 1.31 -0.71 11.67
CA SER A 46 1.91 -1.82 12.43
C SER A 46 2.25 -1.39 13.86
N ASP A 47 2.61 -2.35 14.71
CA ASP A 47 2.95 -2.07 16.11
C ASP A 47 4.36 -1.49 16.24
N THR A 48 5.29 -1.96 15.40
CA THR A 48 6.69 -1.51 15.38
C THR A 48 7.12 -0.97 14.01
N LYS A 49 8.19 -0.18 14.01
CA LYS A 49 8.81 0.32 12.76
C LYS A 49 9.39 -0.81 11.92
N GLU A 50 9.98 -1.80 12.56
CA GLU A 50 10.67 -2.90 11.88
C GLU A 50 9.70 -3.79 11.10
N GLU A 51 8.51 -4.07 11.67
CA GLU A 51 7.42 -4.71 10.94
C GLU A 51 6.92 -3.85 9.77
N LEU A 52 6.77 -2.54 9.98
CA LEU A 52 6.35 -1.61 8.93
C LEU A 52 7.33 -1.63 7.75
N ASP A 53 8.63 -1.55 8.02
CA ASP A 53 9.68 -1.61 7.01
C ASP A 53 9.66 -2.97 6.27
N GLN A 54 9.41 -4.08 6.98
CA GLN A 54 9.26 -5.40 6.37
C GLN A 54 8.02 -5.52 5.48
N ILE A 55 6.89 -4.94 5.87
CA ILE A 55 5.65 -4.93 5.08
C ILE A 55 5.88 -4.15 3.79
N ILE A 56 6.47 -2.96 3.88
CA ILE A 56 6.74 -2.09 2.73
C ILE A 56 7.72 -2.74 1.76
N THR A 57 8.75 -3.42 2.27
CA THR A 57 9.81 -3.99 1.41
C THR A 57 9.41 -5.31 0.76
N ASN A 58 8.60 -6.14 1.43
CA ASN A 58 8.35 -7.51 1.01
C ASN A 58 6.93 -7.78 0.50
N LYS A 59 5.94 -6.96 0.89
CA LYS A 59 4.53 -7.18 0.55
C LYS A 59 3.97 -6.12 -0.42
N ILE A 60 4.65 -4.99 -0.59
CA ILE A 60 4.28 -3.87 -1.46
C ILE A 60 5.36 -3.74 -2.52
#